data_AF-A0A1M5AZH8-F1
#
_entry.id   AF-A0A1M5AZH8-F1
#
_cell.length_a   1.000
_cell.length_b   1.000
_cell.length_c   1.000
_cell.angle_alpha   90.00
_cell.angle_beta   90.00
_cell.angle_gamma   90.00
#
_symmetry.space_group_name_H-M   'P 1'
#
loop_
_entity.id
_entity.type
_entity.pdbx_description
1 polymer ?
#
loop_
_entity_poly.entity_id
_entity_poly.type
_entity_poly.pdbx_seq_one_letter_code
_entity_poly.pdbx_strand_id
1 'polypeptide(L)'
;MTKTLLFLLLFPFCFKSQNIENKDAFKKCKKEFSKEICLSDEDRDGFLFYLDRCPKESGEKENQGCPWPDSDHDGVIDQYDACPAVAGPAENNGCPWPDQDGDGMLDKDDSCPLVPGPETNNGCPRCNRPPVN
;
A
#
# COMPACT_ATOMS: atom_id res chain seq x y z
N MET A 1 -37.33 56.59 -24.01
CA MET A 1 -36.49 55.82 -24.95
C MET A 1 -35.25 55.36 -24.21
N THR A 2 -35.22 54.11 -23.74
CA THR A 2 -33.99 53.47 -23.26
C THR A 2 -34.13 51.98 -23.58
N LYS A 3 -33.58 51.60 -24.74
CA LYS A 3 -33.50 50.20 -25.20
C LYS A 3 -32.38 49.53 -24.42
N THR A 4 -32.71 48.76 -23.39
CA THR A 4 -31.73 47.89 -22.71
C THR A 4 -31.44 46.72 -23.65
N LEU A 5 -30.28 46.81 -24.31
CA LEU A 5 -29.77 45.83 -25.26
C LEU A 5 -29.31 44.60 -24.47
N LEU A 6 -30.11 43.54 -24.49
CA LEU A 6 -29.81 42.25 -23.87
C LEU A 6 -28.71 41.56 -24.71
N PHE A 7 -27.44 41.71 -24.28
CA PHE A 7 -26.32 40.99 -24.85
C PHE A 7 -26.40 39.51 -24.43
N LEU A 8 -27.00 38.68 -25.30
CA LEU A 8 -26.85 37.23 -25.26
C LEU A 8 -25.40 36.88 -25.59
N LEU A 9 -24.54 36.82 -24.57
CA LEU A 9 -23.22 36.21 -24.68
C LEU A 9 -23.42 34.70 -24.86
N LEU A 10 -23.52 34.28 -26.12
CA LEU A 10 -23.35 32.89 -26.54
C LEU A 10 -21.91 32.50 -26.21
N PHE A 11 -21.67 32.09 -24.97
CA PHE A 11 -20.44 31.38 -24.60
C PHE A 11 -20.39 30.13 -25.50
N PRO A 12 -19.39 30.01 -26.40
CA PRO A 12 -19.21 28.77 -27.13
C PRO A 12 -18.88 27.72 -26.09
N PHE A 13 -19.86 26.87 -25.75
CA PHE A 13 -19.64 25.65 -24.99
C PHE A 13 -18.64 24.84 -25.79
N CYS A 14 -17.37 24.96 -25.42
CA CYS A 14 -16.31 24.13 -25.92
C CYS A 14 -16.58 22.74 -25.34
N PHE A 15 -17.42 21.96 -26.02
CA PHE A 15 -17.63 20.55 -25.74
C PHE A 15 -16.30 19.85 -26.02
N LYS A 16 -15.44 19.77 -25.00
CA LYS A 16 -14.26 18.90 -25.04
C LYS A 16 -14.79 17.47 -25.16
N SER A 17 -14.61 16.87 -26.34
CA SER A 17 -14.90 15.46 -26.56
C SER A 17 -13.94 14.64 -25.69
N GLN A 18 -14.47 14.00 -24.64
CA GLN A 18 -13.70 13.04 -23.86
C GLN A 18 -13.46 11.82 -24.77
N ASN A 19 -12.20 11.57 -25.10
CA ASN A 19 -11.82 10.34 -25.80
C ASN A 19 -12.03 9.18 -24.82
N ILE A 20 -12.96 8.28 -25.16
CA ILE A 20 -13.18 7.05 -24.40
C ILE A 20 -11.99 6.13 -24.67
N GLU A 21 -11.20 5.90 -23.65
CA GLU A 21 -10.15 4.88 -23.64
C GLU A 21 -10.80 3.50 -23.61
N ASN A 22 -10.25 2.53 -24.34
CA ASN A 22 -10.79 1.17 -24.42
C ASN A 22 -12.33 1.10 -24.62
N LYS A 23 -12.78 1.43 -25.85
CA LYS A 23 -14.20 1.45 -26.22
C LYS A 23 -14.94 0.15 -25.93
N ASP A 24 -14.25 -0.99 -25.95
CA ASP A 24 -14.84 -2.31 -25.68
C ASP A 24 -15.13 -2.50 -24.19
N ALA A 25 -14.20 -2.12 -23.31
CA ALA A 25 -14.44 -2.12 -21.86
C ALA A 25 -15.61 -1.20 -21.50
N PHE A 26 -15.66 0.01 -22.06
CA PHE A 26 -16.76 0.93 -21.83
C PHE A 26 -18.10 0.37 -22.34
N LYS A 27 -18.10 -0.26 -23.51
CA LYS A 27 -19.30 -0.93 -24.04
C LYS A 27 -19.74 -2.09 -23.15
N LYS A 28 -18.81 -2.84 -22.57
CA LYS A 28 -19.11 -3.91 -21.60
C LYS A 28 -19.73 -3.33 -20.33
N CYS A 29 -19.11 -2.32 -19.72
CA CYS A 29 -19.64 -1.67 -18.52
C CYS A 29 -21.08 -1.18 -18.72
N LYS A 30 -21.36 -0.48 -19.84
CA LYS A 30 -22.71 0.02 -20.14
C LYS A 30 -23.79 -1.04 -20.37
N LYS A 31 -23.42 -2.32 -20.53
CA LYS A 31 -24.41 -3.40 -20.57
C LYS A 31 -24.93 -3.74 -19.17
N GLU A 32 -24.14 -3.44 -18.14
CA GLU A 32 -24.41 -3.81 -16.75
C GLU A 32 -24.76 -2.59 -15.89
N PHE A 33 -24.18 -1.43 -16.21
CA PHE A 33 -24.30 -0.19 -15.43
C PHE A 33 -24.70 1.02 -16.30
N SER A 34 -25.10 2.12 -15.65
CA SER A 34 -25.39 3.38 -16.36
C SER A 34 -24.12 4.04 -16.89
N LYS A 35 -24.27 4.96 -17.84
CA LYS A 35 -23.13 5.73 -18.37
C LYS A 35 -22.45 6.54 -17.26
N GLU A 36 -23.23 7.09 -16.34
CA GLU A 36 -22.77 7.91 -15.23
C GLU A 36 -21.88 7.09 -14.29
N ILE A 37 -22.29 5.85 -13.96
CA ILE A 37 -21.48 4.92 -13.16
C ILE A 37 -20.22 4.54 -13.93
N CYS A 38 -20.32 4.19 -15.20
CA CYS A 38 -19.14 3.83 -15.98
C CYS A 38 -18.14 5.00 -16.14
N LEU A 39 -18.53 6.24 -15.91
CA LEU A 39 -17.64 7.42 -16.00
C LEU A 39 -17.39 8.06 -14.62
N SER A 40 -17.80 7.42 -13.52
CA SER A 40 -17.42 7.85 -12.18
C SER A 40 -16.05 7.29 -11.81
N ASP A 41 -15.46 7.89 -10.78
CA ASP A 41 -14.24 7.46 -10.11
C ASP A 41 -14.57 7.60 -8.61
N GLU A 42 -14.81 6.47 -7.95
CA GLU A 42 -15.44 6.42 -6.62
C GLU A 42 -14.40 6.57 -5.49
N ASP A 43 -13.24 5.94 -5.63
CA ASP A 43 -12.13 6.06 -4.67
C ASP A 43 -11.16 7.22 -4.99
N ARG A 44 -11.28 7.83 -6.18
CA ARG A 44 -10.54 9.02 -6.62
C ARG A 44 -9.06 8.75 -6.86
N ASP A 45 -8.73 7.56 -7.34
CA ASP A 45 -7.37 7.18 -7.71
C ASP A 45 -6.99 7.56 -9.17
N GLY A 46 -7.95 8.10 -9.92
CA GLY A 46 -7.77 8.53 -11.30
C GLY A 46 -8.14 7.48 -12.35
N PHE A 47 -8.60 6.30 -11.95
CA PHE A 47 -9.25 5.34 -12.81
C PHE A 47 -10.76 5.54 -12.82
N LEU A 48 -11.34 5.56 -14.02
CA LEU A 48 -12.79 5.52 -14.14
C LEU A 48 -13.26 4.10 -13.81
N PHE A 49 -14.44 3.97 -13.20
CA PHE A 49 -15.05 2.72 -12.76
C PHE A 49 -14.98 1.56 -13.77
N TYR A 50 -15.05 1.85 -15.08
CA TYR A 50 -14.98 0.82 -16.13
C TYR A 50 -13.55 0.37 -16.50
N LEU A 51 -12.53 1.09 -16.05
CA LEU A 51 -11.10 0.80 -16.23
C LEU A 51 -10.43 0.34 -14.93
N ASP A 52 -11.05 0.68 -13.80
CA ASP A 52 -10.59 0.34 -12.47
C ASP A 52 -10.90 -1.12 -12.12
N ARG A 53 -9.89 -1.84 -11.62
CA ARG A 53 -10.06 -3.21 -11.14
C ARG A 53 -10.57 -3.27 -9.70
N CYS A 54 -10.39 -2.22 -8.92
CA CYS A 54 -10.81 -2.12 -7.52
C CYS A 54 -11.58 -0.82 -7.24
N PRO A 55 -12.81 -0.65 -7.79
CA PRO A 55 -13.53 0.65 -7.79
C PRO A 55 -13.91 1.27 -6.44
N LYS A 56 -13.49 0.69 -5.32
CA LYS A 56 -13.78 1.14 -3.96
C LYS A 56 -12.51 1.31 -3.12
N GLU A 57 -11.35 0.99 -3.68
CA GLU A 57 -10.07 0.91 -2.98
C GLU A 57 -9.02 1.56 -3.85
N SER A 58 -8.59 2.77 -3.48
CA SER A 58 -7.62 3.53 -4.25
C SER A 58 -6.33 2.72 -4.48
N GLY A 59 -5.89 2.69 -5.73
CA GLY A 59 -4.69 1.97 -6.11
C GLY A 59 -3.75 2.72 -7.04
N GLU A 60 -2.61 2.08 -7.30
CA GLU A 60 -1.57 2.62 -8.16
C GLU A 60 -1.83 2.27 -9.63
N LYS A 61 -1.28 3.09 -10.53
CA LYS A 61 -1.46 2.90 -11.98
C LYS A 61 -0.92 1.56 -12.45
N GLU A 62 0.20 1.14 -11.89
CA GLU A 62 0.90 -0.11 -12.21
C GLU A 62 0.04 -1.34 -11.89
N ASN A 63 -0.91 -1.20 -10.95
CA ASN A 63 -1.85 -2.25 -10.55
C ASN A 63 -3.30 -1.93 -10.95
N GLN A 64 -3.49 -1.04 -11.93
CA GLN A 64 -4.80 -0.77 -12.56
C GLN A 64 -5.89 -0.35 -11.57
N GLY A 65 -5.53 0.56 -10.66
CA GLY A 65 -6.44 1.10 -9.65
C GLY A 65 -6.63 0.22 -8.43
N CYS A 66 -5.83 -0.84 -8.28
CA CYS A 66 -5.85 -1.66 -7.07
C CYS A 66 -4.66 -1.38 -6.14
N PRO A 67 -4.83 -1.42 -4.81
CA PRO A 67 -3.69 -1.45 -3.89
C PRO A 67 -2.86 -2.72 -4.11
N TRP A 68 -1.57 -2.66 -3.80
CA TRP A 68 -0.74 -3.85 -3.73
C TRP A 68 -1.05 -4.63 -2.45
N PRO A 69 -1.07 -5.97 -2.49
CA PRO A 69 -1.33 -6.76 -1.30
C PRO A 69 -0.19 -6.63 -0.28
N ASP A 70 -0.58 -6.66 0.98
CA ASP A 70 0.26 -6.73 2.18
C ASP A 70 -0.44 -7.74 3.11
N SER A 71 0.02 -8.98 3.04
CA SER A 71 -0.69 -10.15 3.57
C SER A 71 -0.66 -10.22 5.11
N ASP A 72 0.41 -9.75 5.74
CA ASP A 72 0.57 -9.72 7.20
C ASP A 72 0.40 -8.32 7.82
N HIS A 73 0.21 -7.30 6.99
CA HIS A 73 -0.14 -5.95 7.36
C HIS A 73 0.97 -5.23 8.14
N ASP A 74 2.24 -5.52 7.82
CA ASP A 74 3.40 -4.89 8.46
C ASP A 74 3.85 -3.58 7.77
N GLY A 75 3.26 -3.25 6.63
CA GLY A 75 3.54 -2.06 5.84
C GLY A 75 4.56 -2.27 4.72
N VAL A 76 5.12 -3.48 4.57
CA VAL A 76 5.93 -3.92 3.44
C VAL A 76 5.06 -4.80 2.55
N ILE A 77 4.72 -4.30 1.36
CA ILE A 77 3.89 -5.05 0.41
C ILE A 77 4.55 -6.38 0.00
N ASP A 78 3.74 -7.40 -0.30
CA ASP A 78 4.18 -8.79 -0.53
C ASP A 78 5.30 -8.93 -1.58
N GLN A 79 5.37 -8.01 -2.55
CA GLN A 79 6.42 -8.01 -3.58
C GLN A 79 7.81 -7.61 -3.06
N TYR A 80 7.87 -6.91 -1.92
CA TYR A 80 9.10 -6.44 -1.27
C TYR A 80 9.33 -7.06 0.11
N ASP A 81 8.37 -7.85 0.60
CA ASP A 81 8.46 -8.56 1.86
C ASP A 81 9.12 -9.94 1.68
N ALA A 82 10.16 -10.20 2.47
CA ALA A 82 10.86 -11.47 2.50
C ALA A 82 10.12 -12.53 3.35
N CYS A 83 9.17 -12.11 4.19
CA CYS A 83 8.33 -12.93 5.05
C CYS A 83 6.82 -12.59 4.95
N PRO A 84 6.14 -12.72 3.79
CA PRO A 84 4.76 -12.24 3.53
C PRO A 84 3.62 -12.79 4.41
N ALA A 85 3.91 -13.64 5.39
CA ALA A 85 2.94 -14.22 6.29
C ALA A 85 3.29 -13.96 7.77
N VAL A 86 4.38 -13.23 8.05
CA VAL A 86 4.93 -13.02 9.38
C VAL A 86 5.48 -11.60 9.47
N ALA A 87 4.67 -10.72 10.06
CA ALA A 87 4.99 -9.30 10.18
C ALA A 87 6.39 -9.05 10.75
N GLY A 88 7.08 -8.09 10.14
CA GLY A 88 8.39 -7.64 10.57
C GLY A 88 8.67 -6.18 10.23
N PRO A 89 9.80 -5.65 10.71
CA PRO A 89 10.21 -4.29 10.36
C PRO A 89 10.65 -4.16 8.90
N ALA A 90 10.36 -3.02 8.29
CA ALA A 90 10.88 -2.67 6.97
C ALA A 90 12.42 -2.69 6.90
N GLU A 91 13.11 -2.40 8.01
CA GLU A 91 14.57 -2.48 8.13
C GLU A 91 15.11 -3.90 7.92
N ASN A 92 14.27 -4.92 8.09
CA ASN A 92 14.61 -6.33 7.84
C ASN A 92 13.77 -6.93 6.71
N ASN A 93 13.32 -6.10 5.76
CA ASN A 93 12.51 -6.50 4.61
C ASN A 93 11.25 -7.28 5.02
N GLY A 94 10.53 -6.80 6.04
CA GLY A 94 9.28 -7.40 6.51
C GLY A 94 9.45 -8.69 7.33
N CYS A 95 10.68 -9.12 7.61
CA CYS A 95 10.92 -10.29 8.47
C CYS A 95 11.19 -9.90 9.94
N PRO A 96 10.71 -10.66 10.93
CA PRO A 96 11.14 -10.50 12.31
C PRO A 96 12.65 -10.76 12.45
N TRP A 97 13.29 -10.08 13.40
CA TRP A 97 14.68 -10.38 13.76
C TRP A 97 14.73 -11.68 14.58
N PRO A 98 15.72 -12.56 14.34
CA PRO A 98 15.88 -13.77 15.14
C PRO A 98 16.39 -13.45 16.56
N ASP A 99 16.06 -14.38 17.46
CA ASP A 99 16.63 -14.56 18.80
C ASP A 99 16.96 -16.06 18.87
N GLN A 100 18.18 -16.42 18.48
CA GLN A 100 18.57 -17.81 18.24
C GLN A 100 18.69 -18.63 19.52
N ASP A 101 19.01 -17.99 20.64
CA ASP A 101 19.21 -18.67 21.92
C ASP A 101 18.05 -18.48 22.92
N GLY A 102 17.11 -17.58 22.61
CA GLY A 102 15.87 -17.40 23.32
C GLY A 102 16.03 -16.66 24.65
N ASP A 103 17.07 -15.84 24.80
CA ASP A 103 17.33 -15.07 26.01
C ASP A 103 16.53 -13.75 26.09
N GLY A 104 15.85 -13.39 25.00
CA GLY A 104 15.01 -12.21 24.87
C GLY A 104 15.74 -10.99 24.29
N MET A 105 17.03 -11.08 23.98
CA MET A 105 17.78 -10.10 23.19
C MET A 105 17.89 -10.58 21.75
N LEU A 106 17.52 -9.73 20.79
CA LEU A 106 17.63 -10.09 19.36
C LEU A 106 19.09 -10.29 18.98
N ASP A 107 19.38 -11.21 18.05
CA ASP A 107 20.76 -11.53 17.60
C ASP A 107 21.55 -10.30 17.13
N LYS A 108 20.86 -9.28 16.61
CA LYS A 108 21.48 -8.01 16.15
C LYS A 108 21.97 -7.13 17.31
N ASP A 109 21.42 -7.31 18.50
CA ASP A 109 21.73 -6.55 19.71
C ASP A 109 22.50 -7.41 20.74
N ASP A 110 22.52 -8.73 20.57
CA ASP A 110 23.20 -9.70 21.44
C ASP A 110 24.71 -9.84 21.11
N SER A 111 25.55 -9.74 22.14
CA SER A 111 26.99 -9.96 22.03
C SER A 111 27.37 -11.45 22.00
N CYS A 112 26.47 -12.34 22.39
CA CYS A 112 26.62 -13.79 22.41
C CYS A 112 25.42 -14.55 21.77
N PRO A 113 25.09 -14.35 20.47
CA PRO A 113 23.82 -14.79 19.83
C PRO A 113 23.46 -16.28 19.84
N LEU A 114 24.31 -17.14 20.42
CA LEU A 114 24.14 -18.59 20.45
C LEU A 114 24.22 -19.14 21.88
N VAL A 115 24.35 -18.28 22.90
CA VAL A 115 24.59 -18.68 24.29
C VAL A 115 23.83 -17.74 25.24
N PRO A 116 22.74 -18.23 25.88
CA PRO A 116 21.85 -17.34 26.62
C PRO A 116 22.53 -16.57 27.73
N GLY A 117 22.19 -15.29 27.88
CA GLY A 117 22.65 -14.44 28.94
C GLY A 117 21.60 -13.41 29.40
N PRO A 118 21.86 -12.70 30.50
CA PRO A 118 20.97 -11.62 30.91
C PRO A 118 21.23 -10.35 30.09
N GLU A 119 20.19 -9.55 29.84
CA GLU A 119 20.30 -8.19 29.28
C GLU A 119 21.37 -7.34 29.99
N THR A 120 21.49 -7.47 31.32
CA THR A 120 22.52 -6.77 32.13
C THR A 120 23.97 -7.07 31.72
N ASN A 121 24.18 -8.09 30.88
CA ASN A 121 25.47 -8.50 30.34
C ASN A 121 25.44 -8.65 28.81
N ASN A 122 24.57 -7.89 28.12
CA ASN A 122 24.43 -7.86 26.66
C ASN A 122 24.24 -9.26 26.05
N GLY A 123 23.34 -10.05 26.64
CA GLY A 123 23.02 -11.42 26.20
C GLY A 123 24.13 -12.46 26.42
N CYS A 124 25.26 -12.08 27.04
CA CYS A 124 26.33 -13.04 27.34
C CYS A 124 26.19 -13.69 28.73
N PRO A 125 26.59 -14.97 28.91
CA PRO A 125 26.62 -15.60 30.21
C PRO A 125 27.66 -14.94 31.13
N ARG A 126 27.37 -14.91 32.44
CA ARG A 126 28.38 -14.47 33.41
C ARG A 126 29.45 -15.54 33.54
N CYS A 127 30.72 -15.15 33.43
CA CYS A 127 31.83 -16.01 33.81
C CYS A 127 31.70 -16.33 35.30
N ASN A 128 31.27 -17.55 35.63
CA ASN A 128 31.42 -18.07 36.98
C ASN A 128 32.92 -18.17 37.27
N ARG A 129 33.49 -17.13 37.85
CA ARG A 129 34.83 -17.26 38.43
C ARG A 129 34.69 -18.29 39.55
N PRO A 130 35.38 -19.45 39.47
CA PRO A 130 35.33 -20.41 40.57
C PRO A 130 35.76 -19.66 41.85
N PRO A 131 35.19 -20.02 43.02
CA PRO A 131 35.56 -19.38 44.26
C PRO A 131 37.08 -19.43 44.41
N VAL A 132 37.69 -18.25 44.56
CA VAL A 132 39.11 -18.13 44.88
C VAL A 132 39.24 -18.59 46.33
N ASN A 133 39.70 -19.83 46.53
CA ASN A 133 40.08 -20.33 47.85
C ASN A 133 41.41 -19.70 48.29
#